data_AF-A0A9Q0VAX6-F1
#
_entry.id   AF-A0A9Q0VAX6-F1
#
_cell.length_a   1.000
_cell.length_b   1.000
_cell.length_c   1.000
_cell.angle_alpha   90.00
_cell.angle_beta   90.00
_cell.angle_gamma   90.00
#
_symmetry.space_group_name_H-M   'P 1'
#
loop_
_entity.id
_entity.type
_entity.pdbx_description
1 polymer ?
#
loop_
_entity_poly.entity_id
_entity_poly.type
_entity_poly.pdbx_seq_one_letter_code
_entity_poly.pdbx_strand_id
1 'polypeptide(L)' 'MPYKYLSPGEDGNGGVIIDSTTTLTLIAREAFEPLSDEFIRQTCDYKRIKEFEDVTGLGPCFNVSRCQNGVAFLELRLYF' A
#
# COMPACT_ATOMS: atom_id res chain seq x y z
N MET A 1 18.91 17.39 3.83
CA MET A 1 18.08 17.49 5.04
C MET A 1 18.70 16.66 6.16
N PRO A 2 18.74 17.12 7.41
CA PRO A 2 19.24 16.34 8.54
C PRO A 2 18.42 15.05 8.78
N TYR A 3 19.11 13.94 9.06
CA TYR A 3 18.49 12.61 9.23
C TYR A 3 17.42 12.57 10.33
N LYS A 4 17.58 13.38 11.39
CA LYS A 4 16.60 13.51 12.48
C LYS A 4 15.20 13.97 12.03
N TYR A 5 15.05 14.50 10.82
CA TYR A 5 13.76 14.88 10.23
C TYR A 5 13.24 13.84 9.23
N LEU A 6 14.00 12.77 8.98
CA LEU A 6 13.67 11.68 8.06
C LEU A 6 13.27 10.40 8.79
N SER A 7 13.25 10.42 10.13
CA SER A 7 12.80 9.32 10.98
C SER A 7 11.68 9.83 11.90
N PRO A 8 10.69 8.98 12.24
CA PRO A 8 9.71 9.30 13.26
C PRO A 8 10.39 9.66 14.58
N GLY A 9 9.78 10.56 15.36
CA GLY A 9 10.18 10.85 16.73
C GLY A 9 10.00 9.61 17.62
N GLU A 10 10.66 9.61 18.78
CA GLU A 10 10.50 8.54 19.79
C GLU A 10 9.05 8.44 20.31
N ASP A 11 8.28 9.52 20.19
CA ASP A 11 6.86 9.61 20.50
C ASP A 11 5.94 9.13 19.35
N GLY A 12 6.53 8.65 18.25
CA GLY A 12 5.81 8.23 17.04
C GLY A 12 5.36 9.38 16.15
N ASN A 13 5.65 10.64 16.49
CA ASN A 13 5.30 11.78 15.64
C ASN A 13 6.13 11.81 14.35
N GLY A 14 5.48 12.17 13.25
CA GLY A 14 6.06 12.08 11.91
C GLY A 14 5.84 10.70 11.28
N GLY A 15 6.77 10.25 10.43
CA GLY A 15 6.67 8.94 9.77
C GLY A 15 5.81 8.87 8.51
N VAL A 16 5.13 9.97 8.14
CA VAL A 16 4.50 10.13 6.84
C VAL A 16 5.08 11.33 6.12
N ILE A 17 5.51 11.11 4.87
CA ILE A 17 6.06 12.13 3.99
C ILE A 17 5.06 12.36 2.85
N ILE A 18 4.71 13.62 2.62
CA ILE A 18 3.94 14.02 1.44
C ILE A 18 4.96 14.54 0.43
N ASP A 19 5.08 13.83 -0.70
CA ASP A 19 5.97 14.22 -1.79
C ASP A 19 5.21 14.30 -3.12
N SER A 20 5.72 15.13 -4.03
CA SER A 20 5.18 15.29 -5.39
C SER A 20 6.07 14.64 -6.45
N THR A 21 7.10 13.91 -6.02
CA THR A 21 8.19 13.41 -6.88
C THR A 21 8.11 11.91 -7.11
N THR A 22 7.31 11.20 -6.32
CA THR A 22 7.02 9.78 -6.50
C THR A 22 5.61 9.59 -7.06
N THR A 23 5.44 8.57 -7.89
CA THR A 23 4.13 8.20 -8.47
C THR A 23 3.32 7.30 -7.54
N LEU A 24 3.98 6.59 -6.63
CA LEU A 24 3.40 5.58 -5.75
C LEU A 24 3.73 5.91 -4.30
N THR A 25 2.78 5.65 -3.40
CA THR A 25 3.03 5.70 -1.97
C THR A 25 3.98 4.57 -1.58
N LEU A 26 5.10 4.92 -0.96
CA LEU A 26 6.05 3.97 -0.40
C LEU A 26 5.77 3.79 1.08
N ILE A 27 5.70 2.53 1.52
CA ILE A 27 5.43 2.17 2.91
C ILE A 27 6.60 1.30 3.39
N ALA A 28 7.12 1.61 4.58
CA ALA A 28 8.16 0.79 5.20
C ALA A 28 7.69 -0.66 5.31
N ARG A 29 8.58 -1.63 5.05
CA ARG A 29 8.22 -3.06 4.95
C ARG A 29 7.44 -3.54 6.17
N GLU A 30 7.87 -3.10 7.34
CA GLU A 30 7.29 -3.46 8.64
C GLU A 30 5.83 -3.01 8.79
N ALA A 31 5.42 -1.94 8.10
CA ALA A 31 4.03 -1.49 8.04
C ALA A 31 3.29 -2.02 6.79
N PHE A 32 4.01 -2.22 5.69
CA PHE A 32 3.44 -2.67 4.43
C PHE A 32 2.96 -4.13 4.48
N GLU A 33 3.74 -5.04 5.07
CA GLU A 33 3.38 -6.46 5.16
C GLU A 33 2.02 -6.69 5.85
N PRO A 34 1.77 -6.21 7.09
CA PRO A 34 0.47 -6.41 7.74
C PRO A 34 -0.68 -5.70 7.02
N LEU A 35 -0.42 -4.53 6.42
CA LEU A 35 -1.41 -3.82 5.61
C LEU A 35 -1.80 -4.64 4.37
N SER A 36 -0.80 -5.18 3.66
CA SER A 36 -0.98 -6.00 2.46
C SER A 36 -1.76 -7.27 2.76
N ASP A 37 -1.43 -7.97 3.85
CA ASP A 37 -2.15 -9.17 4.28
C ASP A 37 -3.63 -8.88 4.56
N GLU A 38 -3.94 -7.76 5.21
CA GLU A 38 -5.32 -7.36 5.48
C GLU A 38 -6.07 -6.95 4.20
N PHE A 39 -5.39 -6.27 3.27
CA PHE A 39 -5.93 -5.99 1.93
C PHE A 39 -6.28 -7.27 1.17
N ILE A 40 -5.39 -8.27 1.19
CA ILE A 40 -5.62 -9.57 0.57
C ILE A 40 -6.80 -10.28 1.24
N ARG A 41 -6.87 -10.25 2.57
CA ARG A 41 -7.93 -10.89 3.35
C ARG A 41 -9.31 -10.30 3.05
N GLN A 42 -9.40 -8.97 2.93
CA GLN A 42 -10.66 -8.28 2.67
C GLN A 42 -11.06 -8.30 1.18
N THR A 43 -10.11 -8.42 0.25
CA THR A 43 -10.37 -8.47 -1.19
C THR A 43 -10.71 -9.89 -1.66
N CYS A 44 -11.89 -10.40 -1.29
CA CYS A 44 -12.31 -11.76 -1.66
C CYS A 44 -12.81 -11.89 -3.10
N ASP A 45 -13.30 -10.81 -3.70
CA ASP A 45 -14.01 -10.87 -4.99
C ASP A 45 -13.09 -10.88 -6.22
N TYR A 46 -11.79 -10.66 -6.03
CA TYR A 46 -10.81 -10.61 -7.12
C TYR A 46 -9.72 -11.65 -6.96
N LYS A 47 -9.36 -12.27 -8.09
CA LYS A 47 -8.26 -13.25 -8.11
C LYS A 47 -6.93 -12.50 -8.07
N ARG A 48 -6.11 -12.79 -7.05
CA ARG A 48 -4.72 -12.31 -6.97
C ARG A 48 -3.86 -12.88 -8.12
N ILE A 49 -2.99 -12.05 -8.70
CA ILE A 49 -2.04 -12.41 -9.77
C ILE A 49 -0.62 -12.20 -9.23
N LYS A 50 -0.02 -13.26 -8.66
CA LYS A 50 1.34 -13.19 -8.07
C LYS A 50 2.43 -12.99 -9.12
N GLU A 51 2.21 -13.50 -10.32
CA GLU A 51 3.16 -13.42 -11.42
C GLU A 51 3.47 -11.97 -11.81
N PHE A 52 2.52 -11.04 -11.63
CA PHE A 52 2.74 -9.61 -11.86
C PHE A 52 3.42 -8.94 -10.68
N GLU A 53 3.20 -9.42 -9.46
CA GLU A 53 3.88 -8.92 -8.28
C GLU A 53 5.38 -9.21 -8.36
N ASP A 54 5.75 -10.43 -8.77
CA ASP A 54 7.14 -10.84 -8.94
C ASP A 54 7.88 -10.03 -10.02
N VAL A 55 7.19 -9.66 -11.10
CA VAL A 55 7.77 -8.90 -12.22
C VAL A 55 7.88 -7.41 -11.89
N THR A 56 6.90 -6.84 -11.20
CA THR A 56 6.83 -5.39 -10.96
C THR A 56 7.45 -4.98 -9.63
N GLY A 57 7.54 -5.90 -8.67
CA GLY A 57 7.84 -5.60 -7.28
C GLY A 57 6.69 -4.86 -6.56
N LEU A 58 5.52 -4.73 -7.19
CA LEU A 58 4.33 -4.09 -6.64
C LEU A 58 3.31 -5.17 -6.22
N GLY A 59 2.65 -4.98 -5.09
CA GLY A 59 1.59 -5.90 -4.68
C GLY A 59 0.74 -5.32 -3.55
N PRO A 60 -0.39 -5.96 -3.23
CA PRO A 60 -0.98 -7.10 -3.95
C PRO A 60 -1.63 -6.69 -5.29
N CYS A 61 -1.55 -7.56 -6.31
CA CYS A 61 -2.14 -7.34 -7.64
C CYS A 61 -3.36 -8.24 -7.87
N PHE A 62 -4.45 -7.68 -8.41
CA PHE A 62 -5.71 -8.40 -8.62
C PHE A 62 -6.21 -8.31 -10.06
N ASN A 63 -6.80 -9.40 -10.55
CA ASN A 63 -7.47 -9.43 -11.84
C ASN A 63 -8.87 -8.83 -11.75
N VAL A 64 -9.05 -7.63 -12.30
CA VAL A 64 -10.33 -6.91 -12.31
C VAL A 64 -11.04 -6.93 -13.68
N SER A 65 -10.50 -7.67 -14.66
CA SER A 65 -11.06 -7.72 -16.03
C SER A 65 -12.49 -8.27 -16.12
N ARG A 66 -12.95 -8.99 -15.09
CA ARG A 66 -14.30 -9.58 -15.03
C ARG A 66 -15.35 -8.65 -14.41
N CYS A 67 -14.96 -7.45 -14.01
CA CYS A 67 -15.81 -6.50 -13.32
C CYS A 67 -16.54 -5.58 -14.31
N GLN A 68 -17.64 -6.07 -14.89
CA GLN A 68 -18.42 -5.35 -15.91
C GLN A 68 -19.09 -4.07 -15.38
N ASN A 69 -19.37 -3.99 -14.07
CA ASN A 69 -20.05 -2.88 -13.41
C ASN A 69 -19.11 -1.98 -12.58
N GLY A 70 -17.80 -2.01 -12.90
CA GLY A 70 -16.77 -1.29 -12.14
C GLY A 70 -16.11 -2.13 -11.05
N VAL A 71 -15.00 -1.62 -10.53
CA VAL A 71 -14.19 -2.28 -9.50
C VAL A 71 -14.53 -1.67 -8.14
N ALA A 72 -14.87 -2.51 -7.18
CA ALA A 72 -15.04 -2.11 -5.79
C ALA A 72 -13.67 -2.13 -5.10
N PHE A 73 -13.29 -1.03 -4.47
CA PHE A 73 -12.03 -0.94 -3.74
C PHE A 73 -12.29 -0.83 -2.24
N LEU A 74 -11.36 -1.37 -1.46
CA LEU A 74 -11.35 -1.19 -0.02
C LEU A 74 -11.02 0.26 0.33
N GLU A 75 -11.61 0.74 1.41
CA GLU A 75 -11.29 2.07 1.93
C GLU A 75 -10.06 1.97 2.86
N LEU A 76 -8.99 2.71 2.52
CA LEU A 76 -7.83 2.91 3.38
C LEU A 76 -7.89 4.30 4.00
N ARG A 77 -7.79 4.37 5.33
CA ARG A 77 -7.74 5.63 6.08
C ARG A 77 -6.42 5.73 6.82
N LEU A 78 -5.77 6.88 6.67
CA LEU A 78 -4.64 7.29 7.50
C LEU A 78 -5.17 8.27 8.55
N TYR A 79 -4.96 7.94 9.82
CA TYR A 79 -5.34 8.80 10.94
C TYR A 79 -4.11 9.58 11.39
N PHE A 80 -4.24 10.90 11.43
CA PHE A 80 -3.19 11.86 11.81
C PHE A 80 -3.65 12.69 13.00
#